data_AF-A0A5D0H9S4-F1
#
_entry.id   AF-A0A5D0H9S4-F1
#
_cell.length_a   1.000
_cell.length_b   1.000
_cell.length_c   1.000
_cell.angle_alpha   90.00
_cell.angle_beta   90.00
_cell.angle_gamma   90.00
#
_symmetry.space_group_name_H-M   'P 1'
#
loop_
_entity.id
_entity.type
_entity.pdbx_description
1 polymer ?
#
loop_
_entity_poly.entity_id
_entity_poly.type
_entity_poly.pdbx_seq_one_letter_code
_entity_poly.pdbx_strand_id
1 'polypeptide(L)' 'ELKLYGKYCKGLNVTAIYGGASITEQAKQVKRGAQIIVATPGRMKDMISRRMVDISKIEYSVLDEADEMLNMGFYEDIT' A
#
# COMPACT_ATOMS: atom_id res chain seq x y z
N GLU A 1 -2.81 11.78 6.68
CA GLU A 1 -2.71 11.78 8.15
C GLU A 1 -1.51 11.00 8.68
N LEU A 2 -1.29 9.75 8.26
CA LEU A 2 -0.15 8.92 8.73
C LEU A 2 1.23 9.59 8.59
N LYS A 3 1.48 10.35 7.51
CA LYS A 3 2.72 11.15 7.36
C LYS A 3 2.88 12.21 8.47
N LEU A 4 1.78 12.82 8.92
CA LEU A 4 1.80 13.82 9.99
C LEU A 4 2.04 13.17 11.35
N TYR A 5 1.43 12.01 11.61
CA TYR A 5 1.70 11.23 12.82
C TYR A 5 3.17 10.79 12.89
N GLY A 6 3.72 10.36 11.75
CA GLY A 6 5.10 9.92 11.61
C GLY A 6 6.17 11.01 11.63
N LYS A 7 5.81 12.30 11.70
CA LYS A 7 6.73 13.42 11.45
C LYS A 7 7.94 13.50 12.40
N TYR A 8 7.84 12.90 13.58
CA TYR A 8 8.92 12.84 14.58
C TYR A 8 9.70 11.51 14.56
N CYS A 9 9.28 10.54 13.74
CA CYS A 9 9.93 9.25 13.59
C CYS A 9 10.96 9.33 12.44
N LYS A 10 12.22 9.60 12.77
CA LYS A 10 13.29 9.65 11.75
C LYS A 10 13.39 8.32 11.00
N GLY A 11 13.48 8.40 9.68
CA GLY A 11 13.58 7.23 8.80
C GLY A 11 12.24 6.54 8.50
N LEU A 12 11.12 7.05 9.01
CA LEU A 12 9.79 6.55 8.67
C LEU A 12 9.27 7.18 7.38
N ASN A 13 9.12 6.35 6.35
CA ASN A 13 8.51 6.70 5.07
C ASN A 13 7.16 6.02 4.93
N VAL A 14 6.14 6.84 4.63
CA VAL A 14 4.78 6.37 4.32
C VAL A 14 4.53 6.58 2.83
N THR A 15 4.27 5.49 2.12
CA THR A 15 3.98 5.51 0.67
C THR A 15 2.52 5.15 0.43
N ALA A 16 1.86 5.91 -0.44
CA ALA A 16 0.49 5.64 -0.84
C ALA A 16 0.46 4.96 -2.22
N ILE A 17 -0.32 3.89 -2.34
CA ILE A 17 -0.44 3.06 -3.54
C ILE A 17 -1.91 3.02 -3.99
N TYR A 18 -2.24 3.74 -5.06
CA TYR A 18 -3.63 3.87 -5.51
C TYR A 18 -3.73 4.14 -7.01
N GLY A 19 -4.92 3.91 -7.57
CA GLY A 19 -5.24 4.17 -8.98
C GLY A 19 -5.21 5.66 -9.35
N GLY A 20 -5.16 5.98 -10.65
CA GLY A 20 -5.16 7.38 -11.11
C GLY A 20 -3.84 8.15 -10.95
N ALA A 21 -2.80 7.52 -10.39
CA ALA A 21 -1.45 8.08 -10.28
C ALA A 21 -0.38 7.15 -10.91
N SER A 22 0.81 7.72 -11.16
CA SER A 22 1.94 7.03 -11.80
C SER A 22 2.40 5.82 -10.98
N ILE A 23 2.26 4.62 -11.55
CA ILE A 23 2.71 3.37 -10.92
C ILE A 23 4.23 3.34 -10.74
N THR A 24 4.99 3.89 -11.69
CA THR A 24 6.45 3.93 -11.64
C THR A 24 6.95 4.82 -10.51
N GLU A 25 6.29 5.95 -10.27
CA GLU A 25 6.67 6.86 -9.17
C GLU A 25 6.34 6.23 -7.81
N GLN A 26 5.18 5.56 -7.68
CA GLN A 26 4.85 4.77 -6.48
C GLN A 26 5.88 3.66 -6.23
N ALA A 27 6.28 2.91 -7.27
CA ALA A 27 7.31 1.87 -7.15
C ALA A 27 8.68 2.46 -6.72
N LYS A 28 9.06 3.62 -7.24
CA LYS A 28 10.29 4.32 -6.85
C LYS A 28 10.23 4.76 -5.38
N GLN A 29 9.08 5.22 -4.90
CA GLN A 29 8.89 5.57 -3.49
C GLN A 29 9.02 4.35 -2.56
N VAL A 30 8.45 3.20 -2.96
CA VAL A 30 8.65 1.94 -2.21
C VAL A 30 10.11 1.51 -2.21
N LYS A 31 10.79 1.56 -3.36
CA LYS A 31 12.22 1.21 -3.48
C LYS A 31 13.16 2.09 -2.65
N ARG A 32 12.77 3.34 -2.37
CA ARG A 32 13.52 4.23 -1.46
C ARG A 32 13.43 3.78 0.01
N GLY A 33 12.58 2.81 0.32
CA GLY A 33 12.26 2.32 1.65
C GLY A 33 10.92 2.90 2.10
N ALA A 34 9.93 2.03 2.28
CA ALA A 34 8.60 2.37 2.80
C ALA A 34 8.29 1.42 3.96
N GLN A 35 8.21 1.96 5.18
CA GLN A 35 7.86 1.19 6.37
C GLN A 35 6.35 1.05 6.54
N ILE A 36 5.59 2.00 5.99
CA ILE A 36 4.13 1.95 5.95
C ILE A 36 3.69 2.14 4.50
N ILE A 37 2.85 1.24 4.03
CA ILE A 37 2.17 1.33 2.74
C ILE A 37 0.68 1.48 3.02
N VAL A 38 0.06 2.51 2.45
CA VAL A 38 -1.40 2.68 2.43
C VAL A 38 -1.84 2.41 1.00
N ALA A 39 -2.67 1.40 0.77
CA ALA A 39 -2.97 0.97 -0.58
C ALA A 39 -4.45 0.67 -0.83
N THR A 40 -4.90 0.85 -2.07
CA THR A 40 -6.15 0.26 -2.55
C THR A 40 -5.90 -1.14 -3.13
N PRO A 41 -6.78 -2.14 -2.89
CA PRO A 41 -6.51 -3.55 -3.21
C PRO A 41 -6.06 -3.77 -4.66
N GLY A 42 -6.84 -3.26 -5.62
CA GLY A 42 -6.57 -3.46 -7.04
C GLY A 42 -5.20 -2.94 -7.51
N ARG A 43 -4.76 -1.77 -7.02
CA ARG A 43 -3.43 -1.23 -7.39
C ARG A 43 -2.31 -1.98 -6.68
N MET A 44 -2.50 -2.39 -5.43
CA MET A 44 -1.51 -3.17 -4.69
C MET A 44 -1.26 -4.52 -5.36
N LYS A 45 -2.34 -5.24 -5.71
CA LYS A 45 -2.26 -6.53 -6.42
C LYS A 45 -1.54 -6.39 -7.77
N ASP A 46 -1.84 -5.35 -8.54
CA ASP A 46 -1.14 -5.07 -9.80
C ASP A 46 0.37 -4.88 -9.58
N MET A 47 0.78 -4.06 -8.60
CA MET A 47 2.19 -3.82 -8.31
C MET A 47 2.95 -5.06 -7.80
N ILE A 48 2.30 -5.90 -6.99
CA ILE A 48 2.87 -7.19 -6.53
C ILE A 48 3.04 -8.14 -7.72
N SER A 49 2.00 -8.30 -8.56
CA SER A 49 2.04 -9.19 -9.72
C SER A 49 3.16 -8.85 -10.70
N ARG A 50 3.45 -7.55 -10.86
CA ARG A 50 4.56 -7.03 -11.68
C ARG A 50 5.92 -7.04 -10.99
N ARG A 51 6.01 -7.57 -9.76
CA ARG A 51 7.22 -7.57 -8.92
C ARG A 51 7.81 -6.16 -8.70
N MET A 52 6.95 -5.15 -8.65
CA MET A 52 7.34 -3.77 -8.36
C MET A 52 7.43 -3.49 -6.86
N VAL A 53 6.66 -4.25 -6.08
CA VAL A 53 6.61 -4.19 -4.62
C VAL A 53 6.74 -5.62 -4.08
N ASP A 54 7.61 -5.79 -3.09
CA ASP A 54 7.76 -7.02 -2.33
C ASP A 54 7.18 -6.80 -0.93
N ILE A 55 6.22 -7.65 -0.54
CA ILE A 55 5.54 -7.61 0.75
C ILE A 55 5.91 -8.79 1.66
N SER A 56 6.88 -9.62 1.26
CA SER A 56 7.28 -10.83 2.00
C SER A 56 7.79 -10.56 3.42
N LYS A 57 8.07 -9.29 3.75
CA LYS A 57 8.54 -8.82 5.05
C LYS A 57 7.48 -8.05 5.86
N ILE A 58 6.23 -8.02 5.42
CA ILE A 58 5.14 -7.41 6.19
C ILE A 58 4.84 -8.28 7.41
N GLU A 59 4.88 -7.68 8.60
CA GLU A 59 4.49 -8.32 9.87
C GLU A 59 3.04 -7.99 10.26
N TYR A 60 2.52 -6.85 9.79
CA TYR A 60 1.19 -6.34 10.14
C TYR A 60 0.44 -5.90 8.89
N SER A 61 -0.80 -6.38 8.75
CA SER A 61 -1.74 -5.92 7.73
C SER A 61 -3.01 -5.41 8.41
N VAL A 62 -3.55 -4.30 7.92
CA VAL A 62 -4.78 -3.68 8.42
C VAL A 62 -5.73 -3.52 7.24
N LEU A 63 -6.95 -4.00 7.39
CA LEU A 63 -8.05 -3.79 6.45
C LEU A 63 -9.01 -2.79 7.07
N ASP A 64 -9.17 -1.64 6.40
CA ASP A 64 -10.06 -0.56 6.82
C ASP A 64 -11.31 -0.56 5.93
N GLU A 65 -12.50 -0.36 6.50
CA GLU A 65 -13.79 -0.47 5.80
C GLU A 65 -13.95 -1.78 5.01
N ALA A 66 -13.68 -2.91 5.68
CA ALA A 66 -13.64 -4.23 5.04
C ALA A 66 -14.97 -4.64 4.41
N ASP A 67 -16.10 -4.26 5.01
CA ASP A 67 -17.44 -4.44 4.47
C ASP A 67 -17.66 -3.70 3.14
N GLU A 68 -17.21 -2.46 3.04
CA GLU A 68 -17.25 -1.72 1.77
C GLU A 68 -16.37 -2.37 0.71
N MET A 69 -15.21 -2.89 1.09
CA MET A 69 -14.36 -3.64 0.16
C MET A 69 -15.07 -4.91 -0.36
N LEU A 70 -15.86 -5.60 0.47
CA LEU A 70 -16.69 -6.72 0.03
C LEU A 70 -17.79 -6.28 -0.93
N ASN A 71 -18.47 -5.17 -0.64
CA ASN A 71 -19.51 -4.59 -1.51
C ASN A 71 -18.97 -4.19 -2.89
N MET A 72 -17.72 -3.75 -2.96
CA MET A 72 -17.02 -3.41 -4.21
C MET A 72 -16.51 -4.64 -4.98
N GLY A 73 -16.65 -5.85 -4.43
CA GLY A 73 -16.23 -7.10 -5.06
C GLY A 73 -14.76 -7.44 -4.85
N PHE A 74 -14.06 -6.83 -3.88
CA PHE A 74 -12.64 -7.11 -3.61
C PHE A 74 -12.39 -8.38 -2.78
N TYR A 75 -13.37 -9.28 -2.65
CA TYR A 75 -13.23 -10.50 -1.84
C TYR A 75 -11.98 -11.31 -2.23
N GLU A 76 -11.85 -11.68 -3.51
CA GLU A 76 -10.70 -12.45 -4.02
C GLU A 76 -9.36 -11.69 -4.03
N ASP A 77 -9.40 -10.36 -3.89
CA ASP A 77 -8.19 -9.53 -3.85
C ASP A 77 -7.62 -9.41 -2.43
N ILE A 78 -8.44 -9.71 -1.41
CA ILE A 78 -8.11 -9.49 0.01
C ILE A 78 -7.93 -10.82 0.76
N THR A 79 -8.63 -11.89 0.36
CA THR A 79 -8.50 -13.24 0.94
C THR A 79 -7.41 -14.05 0.23
#